data_AF-A0A0S8AMR9-F1
#
_entry.id   AF-A0A0S8AMR9-F1
#
_cell.length_a   1.000
_cell.length_b   1.000
_cell.length_c   1.000
_cell.angle_alpha   90.00
_cell.angle_beta   90.00
_cell.angle_gamma   90.00
#
_symmetry.space_group_name_H-M   'P 1'
#
loop_
_entity.id
_entity.type
_entity.pdbx_description
1 polymer ?
#
loop_
_entity_poly.entity_id
_entity_poly.type
_entity_poly.pdbx_seq_one_letter_code
_entity_poly.pdbx_strand_id
1 'polypeptide(L)'
;MGMDNMDGKRIAWHSSIFCGTVISIWSVAAFLSGLAQVNWQLSELLRQYLIAVGLLQEFHTLSDFYTHIKGVEYIIAVLFLGAFPAFYTYLNRSKGEIAAKT
;
A
#
# COMPACT_ATOMS: atom_id res chain seq x y z
N MET A 1 19.21 32.11 34.29
CA MET A 1 17.90 31.64 33.74
C MET A 1 18.18 31.10 32.35
N GLY A 2 18.08 29.79 32.11
CA GLY A 2 18.49 29.21 30.82
C GLY A 2 18.79 27.71 30.82
N MET A 3 19.02 27.09 31.97
CA MET A 3 19.23 25.62 32.07
C MET A 3 17.90 24.85 32.14
N ASP A 4 16.88 25.40 32.79
CA ASP A 4 15.53 24.84 32.94
C ASP A 4 14.77 24.68 31.61
N ASN A 5 14.94 25.62 30.68
CA ASN A 5 14.27 25.60 29.38
C ASN A 5 14.84 24.52 28.43
N MET A 6 16.15 24.23 28.52
CA MET A 6 16.79 23.20 27.70
C MET A 6 16.39 21.78 28.10
N ASP A 7 16.22 21.53 29.40
CA ASP A 7 15.83 20.21 29.92
C ASP A 7 14.37 19.90 29.59
N GLY A 8 13.46 20.88 29.70
CA GLY A 8 12.06 20.73 29.30
C GLY A 8 11.88 20.41 27.81
N LYS A 9 12.65 21.07 26.93
CA LYS A 9 12.62 20.82 25.49
C LYS A 9 13.13 19.41 25.13
N ARG A 10 14.16 18.93 25.81
CA ARG A 10 14.69 17.56 25.63
C ARG A 10 13.68 16.51 26.09
N ILE A 11 13.04 16.72 27.24
CA ILE A 11 12.01 15.81 27.77
C ILE A 11 10.82 15.74 26.81
N ALA A 12 10.32 16.88 26.32
CA ALA A 12 9.22 16.91 25.33
C ALA A 12 9.57 16.18 24.03
N TRP A 13 10.82 16.31 23.55
CA TRP A 13 11.29 15.60 22.36
C TRP A 13 11.32 14.09 22.56
N HIS A 14 11.86 13.61 23.69
CA HIS A 14 11.84 12.18 24.03
C HIS A 14 10.42 11.63 24.20
N SER A 15 9.50 12.39 24.81
CA SER A 15 8.09 11.99 24.94
C SER A 15 7.41 11.84 23.58
N SER A 16 7.67 12.73 22.62
CA SER A 16 7.09 12.64 21.28
C SER A 16 7.56 11.39 20.51
N ILE A 17 8.84 11.04 20.63
CA ILE A 17 9.42 9.84 20.02
C ILE A 17 8.83 8.58 20.63
N PHE A 18 8.70 8.55 21.95
CA PHE A 18 8.10 7.41 22.64
C PHE A 18 6.65 7.20 22.21
N CYS A 19 5.85 8.26 22.18
CA CYS A 19 4.45 8.19 21.74
C CYS A 19 4.34 7.71 20.29
N GLY A 20 5.14 8.26 19.36
CA GLY A 20 5.15 7.82 17.97
C GLY A 20 5.58 6.36 17.79
N THR A 21 6.51 5.88 18.63
CA THR A 21 6.95 4.48 18.60
C THR A 21 5.84 3.53 19.08
N VAL A 22 5.13 3.89 20.15
CA VAL A 22 4.01 3.07 20.65
C VAL A 22 2.87 3.00 19.63
N ILE A 23 2.51 4.12 19.01
CA ILE A 23 1.46 4.17 17.99
C ILE A 23 1.85 3.34 16.76
N SER A 24 3.10 3.43 16.31
CA SER A 24 3.56 2.67 15.14
C SER A 24 3.59 1.16 15.41
N ILE A 25 4.05 0.73 16.59
CA ILE A 25 3.99 -0.68 17.00
C ILE A 25 2.55 -1.18 17.03
N TRP A 26 1.62 -0.41 17.61
CA TRP A 26 0.21 -0.79 17.66
C TRP A 26 -0.42 -0.86 16.27
N SER A 27 -0.14 0.11 15.40
CA SER A 27 -0.66 0.15 14.03
C SER A 27 -0.19 -1.06 13.21
N VAL A 28 1.09 -1.42 13.33
CA VAL A 28 1.64 -2.59 12.64
C VAL A 28 1.03 -3.88 13.19
N ALA A 29 0.88 -3.99 14.51
CA ALA A 29 0.26 -5.15 15.14
C ALA A 29 -1.21 -5.32 14.72
N ALA A 30 -1.99 -4.24 14.69
CA ALA A 30 -3.38 -4.25 14.24
C ALA A 30 -3.50 -4.67 12.77
N PHE A 31 -2.64 -4.13 11.90
CA PHE A 31 -2.60 -4.48 10.49
C PHE A 31 -2.25 -5.96 10.26
N LEU A 32 -1.18 -6.45 10.88
CA LEU A 32 -0.75 -7.85 10.77
C LEU A 32 -1.77 -8.81 11.37
N SER A 33 -2.43 -8.43 12.47
CA SER A 33 -3.52 -9.23 13.05
C SER A 33 -4.70 -9.35 12.10
N GLY A 34 -5.08 -8.25 11.44
CA GLY A 34 -6.09 -8.28 10.37
C GLY A 34 -5.69 -9.21 9.23
N LEU A 35 -4.44 -9.13 8.74
CA LEU A 35 -3.94 -10.04 7.69
C LEU A 35 -3.97 -11.50 8.13
N ALA A 36 -3.61 -11.78 9.38
CA ALA A 36 -3.62 -13.14 9.92
C ALA A 36 -5.05 -13.73 9.98
N GLN A 37 -6.06 -12.92 10.30
CA GLN A 37 -7.46 -13.36 10.32
C GLN A 37 -7.98 -13.76 8.94
N VAL A 38 -7.48 -13.12 7.87
CA VAL A 38 -7.89 -13.39 6.48
C VAL A 38 -6.92 -14.30 5.72
N ASN A 39 -6.16 -15.16 6.41
CA ASN A 39 -5.18 -16.08 5.79
C ASN A 39 -4.17 -15.38 4.86
N TRP A 40 -3.70 -14.18 5.23
CA TRP A 40 -2.77 -13.36 4.45
C TRP A 40 -3.31 -12.88 3.08
N GLN A 41 -4.61 -12.97 2.85
CA GLN A 41 -5.24 -12.45 1.64
C GLN A 41 -5.50 -10.96 1.76
N LEU A 42 -4.57 -10.14 1.27
CA LEU A 42 -4.69 -8.67 1.22
C LEU A 42 -5.98 -8.20 0.55
N SER A 43 -6.44 -8.91 -0.48
CA SER A 43 -7.67 -8.61 -1.20
C SER A 43 -8.92 -8.75 -0.32
N GLU A 44 -8.95 -9.75 0.57
CA GLU A 44 -10.11 -9.95 1.46
C GLU A 44 -10.11 -8.94 2.60
N LEU A 45 -8.93 -8.60 3.16
CA LEU A 45 -8.82 -7.51 4.13
C LEU A 45 -9.32 -6.19 3.56
N LEU A 46 -8.89 -5.87 2.32
CA LEU A 46 -9.33 -4.67 1.62
C LEU A 46 -10.82 -4.70 1.33
N ARG A 47 -11.36 -5.85 0.92
CA ARG A 47 -12.80 -6.04 0.69
C ARG A 47 -13.59 -5.79 1.98
N GLN A 48 -13.21 -6.41 3.09
CA GLN A 48 -13.86 -6.20 4.39
C GLN A 48 -13.80 -4.73 4.83
N TYR A 49 -12.66 -4.07 4.62
CA TYR A 49 -12.52 -2.63 4.90
C TYR A 49 -13.46 -1.79 4.02
N LEU A 50 -13.51 -2.05 2.71
CA LEU A 50 -14.36 -1.31 1.78
C LEU A 50 -15.86 -1.54 2.05
N ILE A 51 -16.24 -2.73 2.48
CA ILE A 51 -17.60 -3.03 2.96
C ILE A 51 -17.89 -2.25 4.24
N ALA A 52 -16.97 -2.27 5.22
CA ALA A 52 -17.15 -1.58 6.51
C ALA A 52 -17.27 -0.05 6.36
N VAL A 53 -16.57 0.55 5.38
CA VAL A 53 -16.65 1.97 5.05
C VAL A 53 -17.86 2.28 4.14
N GLY A 54 -18.60 1.26 3.69
CA GLY A 54 -19.80 1.41 2.86
C GLY A 54 -19.50 1.74 1.39
N LEU A 55 -18.26 1.55 0.95
CA LEU A 55 -17.83 1.78 -0.44
C LEU A 55 -18.11 0.56 -1.35
N LEU A 56 -18.37 -0.61 -0.77
CA LEU A 56 -18.60 -1.85 -1.50
C LEU A 56 -19.83 -2.57 -0.90
N GLN A 57 -20.79 -2.91 -1.75
CA GLN A 57 -22.01 -3.61 -1.34
C GLN A 57 -21.77 -5.14 -1.40
N GLU A 58 -22.33 -5.91 -0.47
CA GLU A 58 -22.17 -7.37 -0.47
C GLU A 58 -22.72 -7.98 -1.78
N PHE A 59 -21.91 -8.81 -2.44
CA PHE A 59 -22.26 -9.44 -3.72
C PHE A 59 -23.37 -10.48 -3.50
N HIS A 60 -24.55 -10.25 -4.07
CA HIS A 60 -25.70 -11.14 -3.92
C HIS A 60 -26.19 -11.74 -5.25
N THR A 61 -25.62 -11.40 -6.41
CA THR A 61 -26.12 -11.85 -7.74
C THR A 61 -25.03 -12.28 -8.73
N LEU A 62 -25.38 -13.17 -9.67
CA LEU A 62 -24.48 -13.62 -10.75
C LEU A 62 -24.04 -12.49 -11.71
N SER A 63 -24.80 -11.41 -11.81
CA SER A 63 -24.43 -10.20 -12.57
C SER A 63 -23.24 -9.46 -11.97
N ASP A 64 -23.07 -9.51 -10.65
CA ASP A 64 -21.92 -8.89 -9.99
C ASP A 64 -20.62 -9.63 -10.30
N PHE A 65 -20.68 -10.97 -10.36
CA PHE A 65 -19.54 -11.81 -10.76
C PHE A 65 -19.06 -11.49 -12.19
N TYR A 66 -19.99 -11.27 -13.11
CA TYR A 66 -19.64 -10.97 -14.50
C TYR A 66 -19.01 -9.58 -14.65
N THR A 67 -19.49 -8.60 -13.86
CA THR A 67 -18.92 -7.26 -13.80
C THR A 67 -17.51 -7.28 -13.20
N HIS A 68 -17.28 -8.09 -12.17
CA HIS A 68 -15.95 -8.27 -11.58
C HIS A 68 -14.96 -8.88 -12.56
N ILE A 69 -15.35 -9.92 -13.30
CA ILE A 69 -14.48 -10.56 -14.31
C ILE A 69 -14.09 -9.55 -15.41
N LYS A 70 -15.04 -8.77 -15.93
CA LYS A 70 -14.73 -7.70 -16.89
C LYS A 70 -13.90 -6.57 -16.29
N GLY A 71 -14.15 -6.21 -15.03
CA GLY A 71 -13.36 -5.22 -14.30
C GLY A 71 -11.90 -5.63 -14.20
N VAL A 72 -11.62 -6.89 -13.86
CA VAL A 72 -10.27 -7.45 -13.83
C VAL A 72 -9.61 -7.42 -15.21
N GLU A 73 -10.36 -7.75 -16.27
CA GLU A 73 -9.86 -7.68 -17.65
C GLU A 73 -9.41 -6.25 -18.02
N TYR A 74 -10.20 -5.23 -17.67
CA TYR A 74 -9.81 -3.83 -17.91
C TYR A 74 -8.57 -3.41 -17.11
N ILE A 75 -8.44 -3.83 -15.85
CA ILE A 75 -7.25 -3.54 -15.04
C ILE A 75 -6.01 -4.17 -15.67
N ILE A 76 -6.10 -5.43 -16.11
CA ILE A 76 -4.99 -6.12 -16.79
C ILE A 76 -4.66 -5.41 -18.10
N ALA A 77 -5.66 -4.98 -18.88
CA ALA A 77 -5.44 -4.24 -20.12
C ALA A 77 -4.70 -2.91 -19.89
N VAL A 78 -5.08 -2.14 -18.87
CA VAL A 78 -4.41 -0.88 -18.49
C VAL A 78 -2.99 -1.14 -17.99
N LEU A 79 -2.80 -2.16 -17.14
CA LEU A 79 -1.48 -2.56 -16.68
C LEU A 79 -0.60 -2.99 -17.84
N PHE A 80 -1.12 -3.75 -18.81
CA PHE A 80 -0.36 -4.17 -19.98
C PHE A 80 0.01 -2.97 -20.85
N LEU A 81 -0.92 -2.04 -21.07
CA LEU A 81 -0.68 -0.83 -21.86
C LEU A 81 0.34 0.11 -21.22
N GLY A 82 0.47 0.15 -19.89
CA GLY A 82 1.49 0.94 -19.20
C GLY A 82 2.82 0.19 -18.98
N ALA A 83 2.75 -1.06 -18.53
CA ALA A 83 3.92 -1.87 -18.21
C ALA A 83 4.69 -2.29 -19.46
N PHE A 84 4.01 -2.57 -20.58
CA PHE A 84 4.66 -2.96 -21.83
C PHE A 84 5.57 -1.86 -22.40
N PRO A 85 5.15 -0.59 -22.57
CA PRO A 85 6.04 0.47 -23.04
C PRO A 85 7.14 0.79 -22.01
N ALA A 86 6.86 0.71 -20.71
CA ALA A 86 7.89 0.88 -19.68
C ALA A 86 8.97 -0.20 -19.78
N PHE A 87 8.58 -1.47 -19.95
CA PHE A 87 9.47 -2.60 -20.14
C PHE A 87 10.25 -2.51 -21.46
N TYR A 88 9.58 -2.13 -22.56
CA TYR A 88 10.21 -1.92 -23.85
C TYR A 88 11.28 -0.82 -23.79
N THR A 89 10.96 0.31 -23.14
CA THR A 89 11.91 1.41 -22.93
C THR A 89 13.08 0.97 -22.06
N TYR A 90 12.85 0.16 -21.03
CA TYR A 90 13.90 -0.40 -20.18
C TYR A 90 14.88 -1.27 -20.98
N LEU A 91 14.38 -2.18 -21.83
CA LEU A 91 15.23 -3.03 -22.68
C LEU A 91 16.02 -2.22 -23.72
N ASN A 92 15.38 -1.24 -24.36
CA ASN A 92 16.06 -0.41 -25.36
C ASN A 92 17.09 0.54 -24.74
N ARG A 93 16.88 1.00 -23.50
CA ARG A 93 17.86 1.80 -22.75
C ARG A 93 19.13 1.00 -22.48
N SER A 94 19.01 -0.29 -22.14
CA SER A 94 20.17 -1.18 -21.96
C SER A 94 20.98 -1.36 -23.25
N LYS A 95 20.33 -1.43 -24.42
CA LYS A 95 21.02 -1.55 -25.72
C LYS A 95 21.78 -0.28 -26.11
N GLY A 96 21.21 0.90 -25.85
CA GLY A 96 21.88 2.18 -26.15
C GLY A 96 23.13 2.41 -25.31
N GLU A 97 23.14 1.96 -24.06
CA GLU A 97 24.29 2.07 -23.16
C GLU A 97 25.43 1.10 -23.54
N ILE A 98 25.10 -0.10 -24.04
CA ILE A 98 26.09 -1.07 -24.55
C ILE A 98 26.71 -0.59 -25.87
N ALA A 99 25.92 0.02 -26.76
CA ALA A 99 26.41 0.55 -28.04
C ALA A 99 27.28 1.82 -27.88
N ALA A 100 27.04 2.63 -26.86
CA ALA A 100 27.85 3.82 -26.56
C ALA A 100 29.21 3.50 -25.90
N LYS A 101 29.41 2.25 -25.46
CA LYS A 101 30.60 1.79 -24.75
C LYS A 101 31.54 0.91 -25.59
N THR A 102 31.19 0.64 -26.85
CA THR A 102 31.99 -0.09 -27.85
C THR A 102 32.50 0.90 -28.88
#